data_AF-A0A523DA85-F1
#
_entry.id   AF-A0A523DA85-F1
#
_cell.length_a   1.000
_cell.length_b   1.000
_cell.length_c   1.000
_cell.angle_alpha   90.00
_cell.angle_beta   90.00
_cell.angle_gamma   90.00
#
_symmetry.space_group_name_H-M   'P 1'
#
loop_
_entity.id
_entity.type
_entity.pdbx_description
1 polymer ?
#
loop_
_entity_poly.entity_id
_entity_poly.type
_entity_poly.pdbx_seq_one_letter_code
_entity_poly.pdbx_strand_id
1 'polypeptide(L)'
;MTFSKAILLLSLLVVVPVIASELEWQAAQPEYSWSFPQDHWARSGYRNEWWYFTGHLSSRENPERRFGYQFTFFRIGLRPELPPLESQWAARNLIMGHAAISDLEGKRHIFSETLYREVSFLGGFGSYPESLIAWSRAPAGTPGTWELHWNGEGFDFEMRDQVQGIAF
;
A
#
# COMPACT_ATOMS: atom_id res chain seq x y z
N MET A 1 -37.80 -59.47 44.21
CA MET A 1 -37.85 -59.49 42.73
C MET A 1 -37.48 -58.10 42.24
N THR A 2 -36.35 -58.00 41.54
CA THR A 2 -35.58 -56.79 41.26
C THR A 2 -36.09 -56.06 40.03
N PHE A 3 -36.32 -54.74 40.13
CA PHE A 3 -36.54 -53.86 38.97
C PHE A 3 -35.17 -53.44 38.40
N SER A 4 -34.91 -53.80 37.14
CA SER A 4 -33.73 -53.39 36.38
C SER A 4 -33.92 -51.96 35.86
N LYS A 5 -33.03 -51.04 36.25
CA LYS A 5 -32.97 -49.68 35.72
C LYS A 5 -32.15 -49.70 34.42
N ALA A 6 -32.82 -49.61 33.28
CA ALA A 6 -32.18 -49.36 32.00
C ALA A 6 -31.65 -47.90 31.99
N ILE A 7 -30.33 -47.75 31.91
CA ILE A 7 -29.67 -46.46 31.69
C ILE A 7 -29.69 -46.20 30.19
N LEU A 8 -30.52 -45.26 29.73
CA LEU A 8 -30.40 -44.70 28.39
C LEU A 8 -29.19 -43.75 28.37
N LEU A 9 -28.14 -44.14 27.65
CA LEU A 9 -27.03 -43.26 27.27
C LEU A 9 -27.51 -42.37 26.12
N LEU A 10 -27.78 -41.10 26.43
CA LEU A 10 -28.06 -40.06 25.44
C LEU A 10 -26.73 -39.59 24.85
N SER A 11 -26.41 -40.01 23.63
CA SER A 11 -25.27 -39.49 22.87
C SER A 11 -25.54 -38.05 22.44
N LEU A 12 -24.93 -37.08 23.13
CA LEU A 12 -24.99 -35.68 22.76
C LEU A 12 -24.03 -35.44 21.57
N LEU A 13 -24.58 -35.32 20.36
CA LEU A 13 -23.84 -34.88 19.19
C LEU A 13 -23.51 -33.39 19.36
N VAL A 14 -22.33 -33.08 19.89
CA VAL A 14 -21.84 -31.69 19.91
C VAL A 14 -21.47 -31.33 18.48
N VAL A 15 -22.38 -30.69 17.76
CA VAL A 15 -22.06 -29.98 16.53
C VAL A 15 -21.23 -28.77 16.98
N VAL A 16 -19.91 -28.91 16.94
CA VAL A 16 -19.01 -27.76 17.03
C VAL A 16 -19.25 -26.95 15.77
N PRO A 17 -19.80 -25.73 15.84
CA PRO A 17 -19.80 -24.87 14.68
C PRO A 17 -18.33 -24.63 14.35
N VAL A 18 -17.87 -25.13 13.21
CA VAL A 18 -16.64 -24.66 12.60
C VAL A 18 -16.96 -23.20 12.24
N ILE A 19 -16.59 -22.29 13.13
CA ILE A 19 -16.52 -20.88 12.79
C ILE A 19 -15.39 -20.82 11.76
N ALA A 20 -15.75 -20.85 10.49
CA ALA A 20 -14.84 -20.40 9.45
C ALA A 20 -14.53 -18.95 9.82
N SER A 21 -13.33 -18.66 10.31
CA SER A 21 -12.91 -17.28 10.44
C SER A 21 -12.87 -16.73 9.03
N GLU A 22 -13.77 -15.81 8.69
CA GLU A 22 -13.50 -14.96 7.55
C GLU A 22 -12.17 -14.28 7.84
N LEU A 23 -11.22 -14.43 6.93
CA LEU A 23 -9.98 -13.67 7.01
C LEU A 23 -10.39 -12.21 6.93
N GLU A 24 -10.17 -11.46 8.01
CA GLU A 24 -10.52 -10.06 8.11
C GLU A 24 -9.27 -9.19 8.10
N TRP A 25 -9.43 -7.94 7.70
CA TRP A 25 -8.38 -6.94 7.84
C TRP A 25 -8.22 -6.57 9.31
N GLN A 26 -6.98 -6.30 9.73
CA GLN A 26 -6.69 -5.79 11.05
C GLN A 26 -7.32 -4.40 11.23
N ALA A 27 -8.02 -4.21 12.35
CA ALA A 27 -8.45 -2.90 12.79
C ALA A 27 -7.29 -2.12 13.40
N ALA A 28 -7.27 -0.81 13.20
CA ALA A 28 -6.33 0.07 13.89
C ALA A 28 -6.64 0.07 15.39
N GLN A 29 -5.64 -0.23 16.21
CA GLN A 29 -5.77 -0.28 17.67
C GLN A 29 -5.12 0.97 18.30
N PRO A 30 -5.75 1.60 19.31
CA PRO A 30 -5.19 2.80 19.95
C PRO A 30 -3.88 2.52 20.71
N GLU A 31 -3.63 1.28 21.13
CA GLU A 31 -2.44 0.84 21.86
C GLU A 31 -1.25 0.47 20.96
N TYR A 32 -1.32 0.74 19.64
CA TYR A 32 -0.23 0.41 18.73
C TYR A 32 1.05 1.17 19.12
N SER A 33 2.12 0.41 19.41
CA SER A 33 3.43 0.97 19.78
C SER A 33 4.28 1.21 18.54
N TRP A 34 4.52 2.48 18.22
CA TRP A 34 5.30 2.87 17.05
C TRP A 34 6.80 2.65 17.24
N SER A 35 7.43 2.02 16.24
CA SER A 35 8.86 1.68 16.16
C SER A 35 9.44 2.21 14.86
N PHE A 36 10.20 3.31 14.94
CA PHE A 36 10.85 3.91 13.77
C PHE A 36 12.34 3.55 13.71
N PRO A 37 12.90 3.30 12.51
CA PRO A 37 12.30 3.57 11.20
C PRO A 37 11.40 2.44 10.67
N GLN A 38 11.36 1.26 11.29
CA GLN A 38 10.62 0.07 10.80
C GLN A 38 9.18 0.38 10.34
N ASP A 39 8.51 1.29 11.05
CA ASP A 39 7.13 1.68 10.81
C ASP A 39 6.94 2.69 9.67
N HIS A 40 7.99 2.95 8.89
CA HIS A 40 7.92 3.61 7.59
C HIS A 40 7.51 2.66 6.45
N TRP A 41 7.66 1.34 6.61
CA TRP A 41 7.31 0.35 5.59
C TRP A 41 5.86 -0.12 5.68
N ALA A 42 5.40 -0.77 4.60
CA ALA A 42 4.06 -1.33 4.52
C ALA A 42 3.82 -2.39 5.60
N ARG A 43 2.59 -2.51 6.08
CA ARG A 43 2.21 -3.53 7.07
C ARG A 43 1.23 -4.53 6.52
N SER A 44 1.54 -5.80 6.69
CA SER A 44 0.60 -6.87 6.37
C SER A 44 -0.63 -6.80 7.27
N GLY A 45 -1.80 -7.06 6.70
CA GLY A 45 -3.04 -7.20 7.45
C GLY A 45 -3.91 -5.96 7.48
N TYR A 46 -3.41 -4.77 7.13
CA TYR A 46 -4.25 -3.58 6.94
C TYR A 46 -4.69 -3.46 5.48
N ARG A 47 -5.93 -2.99 5.30
CA ARG A 47 -6.53 -2.81 3.97
C ARG A 47 -5.95 -1.63 3.22
N ASN A 48 -5.80 -0.48 3.87
CA ASN A 48 -5.38 0.75 3.20
C ASN A 48 -4.19 1.35 3.93
N GLU A 49 -3.15 1.70 3.19
CA GLU A 49 -1.98 2.44 3.67
C GLU A 49 -1.60 3.49 2.64
N TRP A 50 -1.00 4.59 3.10
CA TRP A 50 -0.56 5.66 2.22
C TRP A 50 0.73 6.31 2.71
N TRP A 51 1.54 6.72 1.74
CA TRP A 51 2.70 7.59 1.93
C TRP A 51 2.40 8.87 1.20
N TYR A 52 2.15 9.96 1.94
CA TYR A 52 1.65 11.20 1.37
C TYR A 52 2.58 12.37 1.67
N PHE A 53 3.26 12.84 0.63
CA PHE A 53 4.20 13.96 0.70
C PHE A 53 3.60 15.16 -0.02
N THR A 54 3.65 16.31 0.65
CA THR A 54 3.26 17.60 0.09
C THR A 54 4.25 18.66 0.52
N GLY A 55 4.46 19.66 -0.32
CA GLY A 55 5.34 20.75 0.05
C GLY A 55 5.46 21.81 -1.03
N HIS A 56 6.39 22.73 -0.79
CA HIS A 56 6.70 23.81 -1.70
C HIS A 56 8.15 23.72 -2.15
N LEU A 57 8.37 23.90 -3.45
CA LEU A 57 9.69 23.97 -4.07
C LEU A 57 9.94 25.38 -4.57
N SER A 58 11.22 25.70 -4.77
CA SER A 58 11.68 26.88 -5.47
C SER A 58 12.62 26.44 -6.58
N SER A 59 12.60 27.10 -7.74
CA SER A 59 13.53 26.77 -8.82
C SER A 59 14.98 27.10 -8.40
N ARG A 60 15.93 26.24 -8.80
CA ARG A 60 17.36 26.51 -8.64
C ARG A 60 17.84 27.68 -9.50
N GLU A 61 17.23 27.85 -10.68
CA GLU A 61 17.58 28.92 -11.63
C GLU A 61 16.92 30.26 -11.27
N ASN A 62 15.72 30.21 -10.69
CA ASN A 62 14.99 31.39 -10.22
C ASN A 62 14.27 31.08 -8.89
N PRO A 63 14.89 31.38 -7.73
CA PRO A 63 14.31 31.12 -6.41
C PRO A 63 12.97 31.82 -6.13
N GLU A 64 12.64 32.90 -6.85
CA GLU A 64 11.34 33.57 -6.74
C GLU A 64 10.21 32.75 -7.35
N ARG A 65 10.54 31.87 -8.31
CA ARG A 65 9.57 30.96 -8.92
C ARG A 65 9.26 29.80 -7.99
N ARG A 66 8.02 29.75 -7.51
CA ARG A 66 7.53 28.80 -6.52
C ARG A 66 6.62 27.75 -7.13
N PHE A 67 6.78 26.51 -6.66
CA PHE A 67 5.92 25.39 -7.03
C PHE A 67 5.34 24.76 -5.77
N GLY A 68 4.10 24.27 -5.86
CA GLY A 68 3.59 23.25 -4.96
C GLY A 68 3.85 21.87 -5.56
N TYR A 69 4.15 20.89 -4.73
CA TYR A 69 4.20 19.50 -5.16
C TYR A 69 3.37 18.60 -4.25
N GLN A 70 2.94 17.50 -4.82
CA GLN A 70 2.32 16.39 -4.13
C GLN A 70 2.85 15.07 -4.72
N PHE A 71 3.11 14.10 -3.86
CA PHE A 71 3.47 12.73 -4.23
C PHE A 71 2.82 11.75 -3.25
N THR A 72 2.12 10.75 -3.79
CA THR A 72 1.46 9.73 -2.98
C THR A 72 1.61 8.35 -3.59
N PHE A 73 1.93 7.38 -2.73
CA PHE A 73 1.60 5.97 -2.97
C PHE A 73 0.47 5.54 -2.05
N PHE A 74 -0.49 4.80 -2.61
CA PHE A 74 -1.51 4.07 -1.86
C PHE A 74 -1.30 2.57 -2.05
N ARG A 75 -1.35 1.82 -0.95
CA ARG A 75 -1.55 0.37 -0.97
C ARG A 75 -3.02 0.10 -0.68
N ILE A 76 -3.70 -0.57 -1.61
CA ILE A 76 -5.15 -0.80 -1.53
C ILE A 76 -5.41 -2.31 -1.53
N GLY A 77 -5.85 -2.83 -0.40
CA GLY A 77 -6.17 -4.23 -0.19
C GLY A 77 -7.45 -4.63 -0.93
N LEU A 78 -7.32 -5.64 -1.79
CA LEU A 78 -8.43 -6.32 -2.45
C LEU A 78 -8.97 -7.46 -1.59
N ARG A 79 -8.05 -8.23 -0.98
CA ARG A 79 -8.37 -9.39 -0.13
C ARG A 79 -7.26 -9.58 0.92
N PRO A 80 -7.56 -10.08 2.14
CA PRO A 80 -6.53 -10.24 3.19
C PRO A 80 -5.40 -11.21 2.80
N GLU A 81 -5.74 -12.28 2.09
CA GLU A 81 -4.77 -13.28 1.63
C GLU A 81 -4.64 -13.31 0.11
N LEU A 82 -3.46 -13.75 -0.34
CA LEU A 82 -3.21 -14.07 -1.73
C LEU A 82 -4.19 -15.15 -2.21
N PRO A 83 -4.76 -15.03 -3.43
CA PRO A 83 -5.58 -16.09 -3.97
C PRO A 83 -4.77 -17.38 -4.09
N PRO A 84 -5.37 -18.55 -3.82
CA PRO A 84 -4.72 -19.86 -3.99
C PRO A 84 -4.64 -20.21 -5.48
N LEU A 85 -3.92 -19.37 -6.22
CA LEU A 85 -3.69 -19.44 -7.66
C LEU A 85 -2.19 -19.37 -7.89
N GLU A 86 -1.63 -20.40 -8.55
CA GLU A 86 -0.23 -20.41 -8.97
C GLU A 86 -0.06 -19.51 -10.22
N SER A 87 -0.02 -18.20 -10.01
CA SER A 87 0.11 -17.22 -11.09
C SER A 87 0.92 -16.01 -10.65
N GLN A 88 1.83 -15.54 -11.50
CA GLN A 88 2.55 -14.28 -11.28
C GLN A 88 1.63 -13.05 -11.29
N TRP A 89 0.38 -13.21 -11.76
CA TRP A 89 -0.65 -12.17 -11.78
C TRP A 89 -1.59 -12.22 -10.56
N ALA A 90 -1.41 -13.21 -9.68
CA ALA A 90 -2.13 -13.31 -8.43
C ALA A 90 -1.74 -12.12 -7.54
N ALA A 91 -2.72 -11.29 -7.19
CA ALA A 91 -2.52 -10.11 -6.37
C ALA A 91 -3.59 -10.05 -5.29
N ARG A 92 -3.20 -9.55 -4.11
CA ARG A 92 -4.12 -9.27 -3.01
C ARG A 92 -4.24 -7.78 -2.69
N ASN A 93 -3.35 -6.96 -3.23
CA ASN A 93 -3.43 -5.51 -3.16
C ASN A 93 -3.25 -4.88 -4.55
N LEU A 94 -3.62 -3.62 -4.65
CA LEU A 94 -3.23 -2.68 -5.70
C LEU A 94 -2.20 -1.70 -5.14
N ILE A 95 -1.38 -1.16 -6.03
CA ILE A 95 -0.58 0.03 -5.80
C ILE A 95 -1.11 1.14 -6.70
N MET A 96 -1.41 2.30 -6.10
CA MET A 96 -1.75 3.52 -6.82
C MET A 96 -0.69 4.57 -6.56
N GLY A 97 -0.16 5.18 -7.62
CA GLY A 97 0.69 6.36 -7.52
C GLY A 97 -0.09 7.60 -7.98
N HIS A 98 0.06 8.72 -7.29
CA HIS A 98 -0.42 10.02 -7.76
C HIS A 98 0.61 11.10 -7.47
N ALA A 99 0.93 11.92 -8.46
CA ALA A 99 1.85 13.03 -8.29
C ALA A 99 1.43 14.25 -9.08
N ALA A 100 1.70 15.42 -8.52
CA ALA A 100 1.31 16.69 -9.10
C ALA A 100 2.32 17.80 -8.84
N ILE A 101 2.41 18.73 -9.80
CA ILE A 101 3.12 20.00 -9.66
C ILE A 101 2.13 21.13 -9.95
N SER A 102 2.07 22.10 -9.04
CA SER A 102 1.36 23.36 -9.20
C SER A 102 2.37 24.49 -9.40
N ASP A 103 2.44 25.03 -10.62
CA ASP A 103 3.18 26.25 -10.93
C ASP A 103 2.32 27.47 -10.60
N LEU A 104 2.67 28.17 -9.51
CA LEU A 104 1.88 29.27 -8.98
C LEU A 104 1.93 30.50 -9.89
N GLU A 105 3.08 30.76 -10.50
CA GLU A 105 3.30 31.90 -11.37
C GLU A 105 2.75 31.63 -12.78
N GLY A 106 3.04 30.43 -13.32
CA GLY A 106 2.48 29.96 -14.58
C GLY A 106 0.99 29.60 -14.53
N LYS A 107 0.37 29.63 -13.34
CA LYS A 107 -1.04 29.27 -13.09
C LYS A 107 -1.43 27.92 -13.70
N ARG A 108 -0.54 26.94 -13.60
CA ARG A 108 -0.70 25.63 -14.22
C ARG A 108 -0.58 24.54 -13.17
N HIS A 109 -1.57 23.64 -13.15
CA HIS A 109 -1.53 22.41 -12.37
C HIS A 109 -1.45 21.23 -13.33
N ILE A 110 -0.44 20.39 -13.15
CA ILE A 110 -0.28 19.13 -13.89
C ILE A 110 -0.18 17.98 -12.90
N PHE A 111 -0.78 16.86 -13.25
CA PHE A 111 -0.72 15.65 -12.44
C PHE A 111 -0.55 14.42 -13.33
N SER A 112 -0.10 13.34 -12.72
CA SER A 112 -0.03 12.02 -13.31
C SER A 112 -0.45 10.99 -12.28
N GLU A 113 -1.01 9.88 -12.75
CA GLU A 113 -1.51 8.81 -11.92
C GLU A 113 -1.24 7.43 -12.54
N THR A 114 -1.12 6.43 -11.67
CA THR A 114 -0.98 5.04 -12.05
C THR A 114 -1.75 4.15 -11.08
N LEU A 115 -2.30 3.04 -11.57
CA LEU A 115 -2.98 2.04 -10.76
C LEU A 115 -2.67 0.65 -11.30
N TYR A 116 -1.93 -0.14 -10.51
CA TYR A 116 -1.52 -1.48 -10.89
C TYR A 116 -1.82 -2.50 -9.81
N ARG A 117 -1.87 -3.78 -10.23
CA ARG A 117 -1.76 -4.89 -9.29
C ARG A 117 -0.40 -4.83 -8.61
N GLU A 118 -0.38 -5.10 -7.30
CA GLU A 118 0.88 -5.31 -6.59
C GLU A 118 1.45 -6.68 -7.00
N VAL A 119 2.34 -6.68 -7.99
CA VAL A 119 3.05 -7.84 -8.52
C VAL A 119 4.45 -7.42 -8.94
N SER A 120 5.40 -8.36 -8.93
CA SER A 120 6.84 -8.09 -9.06
C SER A 120 7.28 -7.33 -10.31
N PHE A 121 6.43 -7.22 -11.34
CA PHE A 121 6.74 -6.52 -12.60
C PHE A 121 5.90 -5.26 -12.83
N LEU A 122 4.95 -4.92 -11.95
CA LEU A 122 4.14 -3.69 -12.05
C LEU A 122 4.32 -2.73 -10.88
N GLY A 123 4.66 -3.24 -9.70
CA GLY A 123 4.89 -2.43 -8.52
C GLY A 123 4.76 -3.24 -7.25
N GLY A 124 5.30 -2.70 -6.17
CA GLY A 124 5.37 -3.38 -4.90
C GLY A 124 5.76 -2.45 -3.75
N PHE A 125 5.71 -3.00 -2.56
CA PHE A 125 6.17 -2.36 -1.34
C PHE A 125 7.37 -3.17 -0.81
N GLY A 126 8.44 -2.47 -0.44
CA GLY A 126 9.62 -3.09 0.16
C GLY A 126 9.36 -3.48 1.60
N SER A 127 10.37 -4.08 2.23
CA SER A 127 10.30 -4.49 3.63
C SER A 127 11.51 -3.96 4.41
N TYR A 128 11.30 -3.51 5.65
CA TYR A 128 12.40 -3.11 6.52
C TYR A 128 13.42 -4.26 6.67
N PRO A 129 14.75 -4.01 6.58
CA PRO A 129 15.43 -2.72 6.50
C PRO A 129 15.89 -2.29 5.09
N GLU A 130 15.24 -2.74 4.02
CA GLU A 130 15.59 -2.34 2.64
C GLU A 130 15.40 -0.83 2.45
N SER A 131 16.25 -0.17 1.64
CA SER A 131 16.07 1.25 1.30
C SER A 131 14.73 1.51 0.62
N LEU A 132 14.30 0.62 -0.27
CA LEU A 132 13.07 0.77 -1.04
C LEU A 132 11.84 0.58 -0.14
N ILE A 133 10.93 1.55 -0.15
CA ILE A 133 9.64 1.48 0.57
C ILE A 133 8.52 1.11 -0.39
N ALA A 134 8.46 1.75 -1.55
CA ALA A 134 7.43 1.52 -2.55
C ALA A 134 7.95 1.82 -3.95
N TRP A 135 7.44 1.10 -4.94
CA TRP A 135 7.70 1.41 -6.34
C TRP A 135 6.53 0.98 -7.23
N SER A 136 6.34 1.67 -8.34
CA SER A 136 5.44 1.26 -9.41
C SER A 136 6.06 1.50 -10.76
N ARG A 137 5.56 0.83 -11.80
CA ARG A 137 5.80 1.28 -13.17
C ARG A 137 5.23 2.69 -13.35
N ALA A 138 5.90 3.50 -14.17
CA ALA A 138 5.34 4.76 -14.65
C ALA A 138 4.12 4.48 -15.57
N PRO A 139 3.26 5.48 -15.84
CA PRO A 139 2.14 5.33 -16.76
C PRO A 139 2.54 4.79 -18.12
N ALA A 140 1.60 4.10 -18.79
CA ALA A 140 1.84 3.53 -20.11
C ALA A 140 2.33 4.60 -21.10
N GLY A 141 3.40 4.27 -21.84
CA GLY A 141 4.06 5.21 -22.75
C GLY A 141 5.24 5.96 -22.11
N THR A 142 5.41 5.92 -20.79
CA THR A 142 6.60 6.42 -20.10
C THR A 142 7.50 5.25 -19.68
N PRO A 143 8.76 5.18 -20.15
CA PRO A 143 9.71 4.21 -19.63
C PRO A 143 10.13 4.61 -18.21
N GLY A 144 10.14 3.65 -17.28
CA GLY A 144 10.69 3.81 -15.94
C GLY A 144 9.78 3.33 -14.82
N THR A 145 10.20 3.67 -13.60
CA THR A 145 9.54 3.40 -12.34
C THR A 145 9.36 4.71 -11.57
N TRP A 146 8.35 4.75 -10.69
CA TRP A 146 8.26 5.74 -9.63
C TRP A 146 8.68 5.04 -8.35
N GLU A 147 9.45 5.71 -7.50
CA GLU A 147 10.09 5.08 -6.36
C GLU A 147 10.02 5.96 -5.13
N LEU A 148 9.97 5.31 -3.97
CA LEU A 148 10.06 5.91 -2.65
C LEU A 148 11.08 5.11 -1.85
N HIS A 149 12.07 5.79 -1.29
CA HIS A 149 13.18 5.23 -0.54
C HIS A 149 13.34 5.89 0.82
N TRP A 150 13.89 5.15 1.77
CA TRP A 150 14.46 5.65 3.02
C TRP A 150 15.98 5.68 2.91
N ASN A 151 16.58 6.87 3.03
CA ASN A 151 18.03 7.04 2.88
C ASN A 151 18.82 7.00 4.20
N GLY A 152 18.14 6.72 5.32
CA GLY A 152 18.74 6.75 6.66
C GLY A 152 18.41 7.99 7.48
N GLU A 153 18.07 9.10 6.83
CA GLU A 153 17.74 10.38 7.47
C GLU A 153 16.34 10.89 7.05
N GLY A 154 15.91 10.59 5.83
CA GLY A 154 14.67 11.06 5.25
C GLY A 154 14.17 10.19 4.10
N PHE A 155 13.14 10.69 3.43
CA PHE A 155 12.52 10.06 2.28
C PHE A 155 13.00 10.68 0.98
N ASP A 156 13.50 9.83 0.09
CA ASP A 156 13.76 10.19 -1.30
C ASP A 156 12.64 9.62 -2.17
N PHE A 157 12.09 10.41 -3.07
CA PHE A 157 11.10 9.93 -4.03
C PHE A 157 11.31 10.58 -5.37
N GLU A 158 11.04 9.81 -6.42
CA GLU A 158 11.09 10.27 -7.79
C GLU A 158 9.92 9.75 -8.61
N MET A 159 9.49 10.56 -9.57
CA MET A 159 8.47 10.17 -10.52
C MET A 159 8.74 10.80 -11.88
N ARG A 160 8.26 10.14 -12.93
CA ARG A 160 8.33 10.67 -14.28
C ARG A 160 7.12 10.21 -15.09
N ASP A 161 6.55 11.16 -15.83
CA ASP A 161 5.58 10.90 -16.88
C ASP A 161 5.90 11.82 -18.06
N GLN A 162 6.46 11.24 -19.12
CA GLN A 162 6.84 11.95 -20.34
C GLN A 162 5.63 12.41 -21.14
N VAL A 163 4.50 11.70 -21.04
CA VAL A 163 3.26 12.04 -21.74
C VAL A 163 2.66 13.31 -21.15
N GLN A 164 2.68 13.43 -19.82
CA GLN A 164 2.20 14.63 -19.11
C GLN A 164 3.28 15.73 -18.98
N GLY A 165 4.54 15.42 -19.29
CA GLY A 165 5.66 16.36 -19.15
C GLY A 165 5.96 16.73 -17.69
N ILE A 166 5.76 15.80 -16.75
CA ILE A 166 6.02 15.98 -15.33
C ILE A 166 7.13 15.03 -14.87
N ALA A 167 8.07 15.55 -14.08
CA ALA A 167 9.08 14.75 -13.39
C ALA A 167 9.62 15.53 -12.19
N PHE A 168 10.00 14.80 -11.15
CA PHE A 168 10.80 15.30 -10.03
C PHE A 168 11.48 14.15 -9.30
#